data_AF-E2A9A9-F1
#
_entry.id   AF-E2A9A9-F1
#
_cell.length_a   1.000
_cell.length_b   1.000
_cell.length_c   1.000
_cell.angle_alpha   90.00
_cell.angle_beta   90.00
_cell.angle_gamma   90.00
#
_symmetry.space_group_name_H-M   'P 1'
#
loop_
_entity.id
_entity.type
_entity.pdbx_description
1 polymer ?
#
loop_
_entity_poly.entity_id
_entity_poly.type
_entity_poly.pdbx_seq_one_letter_code
_entity_poly.pdbx_strand_id
1 'polypeptide(L)' 'IQRVNIVFHIAATVRFNEPLKIAVNINTRATDRMLDLCRHMTNLISIIYVSTAYSNADRREIKESIY' A
#
# COMPACT_ATOMS: atom_id res chain seq x y z
N ILE A 1 2.77 0.68 20.02
CA ILE A 1 2.94 -0.78 19.75
C ILE A 1 4.41 -1.12 19.92
N GLN A 2 4.79 -2.02 20.82
CA GLN A 2 6.19 -2.17 21.25
C GLN A 2 6.90 -3.45 20.77
N ARG A 3 6.20 -4.43 20.18
CA ARG A 3 6.78 -5.73 19.80
C ARG A 3 6.60 -6.07 18.32
N VAL A 4 6.61 -5.04 17.47
CA VAL A 4 6.53 -5.21 16.01
C VAL A 4 7.77 -4.58 15.40
N ASN A 5 8.52 -5.39 14.65
CA ASN A 5 9.72 -4.97 13.93
C ASN A 5 9.49 -4.88 12.42
N ILE A 6 8.60 -5.70 11.87
CA ILE A 6 8.36 -5.77 10.43
C ILE A 6 6.85 -5.81 10.20
N VAL A 7 6.37 -4.97 9.28
CA VAL A 7 4.97 -4.95 8.85
C VAL A 7 4.88 -5.38 7.38
N PHE A 8 4.05 -6.38 7.10
CA PHE A 8 3.70 -6.77 5.74
C PHE A 8 2.31 -6.24 5.40
N HIS A 9 2.22 -5.21 4.57
CA HIS A 9 0.97 -4.66 4.09
C HIS A 9 0.61 -5.26 2.72
N ILE A 10 -0.11 -6.38 2.75
CA ILE A 10 -0.49 -7.18 1.57
C ILE A 10 -2.02 -7.19 1.36
N ALA A 11 -2.79 -6.64 2.31
CA ALA A 11 -4.24 -6.59 2.21
C ALA A 11 -4.67 -5.61 1.11
N ALA A 12 -5.34 -6.13 0.08
CA ALA A 12 -5.90 -5.36 -1.03
C ALA A 12 -7.10 -6.10 -1.66
N THR A 13 -7.96 -5.37 -2.36
CA THR A 13 -8.95 -5.93 -3.29
C THR A 13 -8.45 -5.79 -4.72
N VAL A 14 -8.51 -6.87 -5.50
CA VAL A 14 -8.07 -6.93 -6.91
C VAL A 14 -9.26 -6.93 -7.89
N ARG A 15 -10.41 -6.41 -7.46
CA ARG A 15 -11.62 -6.33 -8.27
C ARG A 15 -11.61 -5.07 -9.14
N PHE A 16 -11.31 -5.23 -10.43
CA PHE A 16 -11.24 -4.12 -11.38
C PHE A 16 -12.57 -3.43 -11.68
N ASN A 17 -13.69 -4.07 -11.34
CA ASN A 17 -15.04 -3.53 -11.52
C ASN A 17 -15.62 -2.89 -10.24
N GLU A 18 -14.81 -2.72 -9.19
CA GLU A 18 -15.24 -2.07 -7.97
C GLU A 18 -15.38 -0.55 -8.16
N PRO A 19 -16.41 0.12 -7.60
CA PRO A 19 -16.53 1.56 -7.68
C PRO A 19 -15.26 2.27 -7.18
N LEU A 20 -14.77 3.27 -7.93
CA LEU A 20 -13.50 3.94 -7.65
C LEU A 20 -13.37 4.43 -6.20
N LYS A 21 -14.45 4.98 -5.63
CA LYS A 21 -14.47 5.44 -4.23
C LYS A 21 -14.18 4.33 -3.22
N ILE A 22 -14.67 3.12 -3.50
CA ILE A 22 -14.45 1.95 -2.65
C ILE A 22 -13.01 1.46 -2.83
N ALA A 23 -12.57 1.29 -4.08
CA ALA A 23 -11.21 0.84 -4.40
C ALA A 23 -10.14 1.77 -3.79
N VAL A 24 -10.32 3.10 -3.90
CA VAL A 24 -9.42 4.09 -3.28
C VAL A 24 -9.43 3.97 -1.75
N ASN A 25 -10.59 3.75 -1.14
CA ASN A 25 -10.66 3.65 0.32
C ASN A 25 -10.00 2.38 0.87
N ILE A 26 -10.09 1.27 0.12
CA ILE A 26 -9.54 -0.04 0.52
C ILE A 26 -8.06 -0.17 0.16
N ASN A 27 -7.64 0.26 -1.03
CA ASN A 27 -6.27 0.02 -1.51
C ASN A 27 -5.32 1.20 -1.31
N THR A 28 -5.82 2.44 -1.32
CA THR A 28 -4.98 3.64 -1.20
C THR A 28 -5.03 4.22 0.21
N ARG A 29 -6.24 4.53 0.71
CA ARG A 29 -6.39 5.11 2.07
C ARG A 29 -6.06 4.12 3.18
N ALA A 30 -6.19 2.81 2.94
CA ALA A 30 -5.77 1.83 3.93
C ALA A 30 -4.26 1.83 4.13
N THR A 31 -3.48 2.05 3.06
CA THR A 31 -2.02 2.21 3.15
C THR A 31 -1.66 3.44 3.98
N ASP A 32 -2.32 4.58 3.75
CA ASP A 32 -2.12 5.80 4.54
C ASP A 32 -2.38 5.55 6.05
N ARG A 33 -3.53 4.94 6.39
CA ARG A 33 -3.85 4.56 7.77
C ARG A 33 -2.86 3.55 8.37
N MET A 34 -2.35 2.62 7.55
CA MET A 34 -1.33 1.66 7.99
C MET A 34 -0.03 2.38 8.33
N LEU A 35 0.39 3.35 7.52
CA LEU A 35 1.55 4.20 7.79
C LEU A 35 1.34 5.04 9.06
N ASP A 36 0.15 5.59 9.28
CA ASP A 36 -0.21 6.27 10.54
C ASP A 36 -0.05 5.35 11.76
N LEU A 37 -0.53 4.11 11.67
CA LEU A 37 -0.34 3.12 12.73
C LEU A 37 1.14 2.82 12.97
N CYS A 38 1.91 2.66 11.90
CA CYS A 38 3.34 2.35 11.94
C CYS A 38 4.16 3.46 12.63
N ARG A 39 3.74 4.73 12.54
CA ARG A 39 4.38 5.85 13.27
C ARG A 39 4.40 5.66 14.80
N HIS A 40 3.49 4.84 15.34
CA HIS A 40 3.38 4.55 16.76
C HIS A 40 4.06 3.22 17.17
N MET A 41 4.81 2.59 16.26
CA MET A 41 5.55 1.37 16.50
C MET A 41 7.01 1.69 16.86
N THR A 42 7.38 1.54 18.15
CA THR A 42 8.68 2.02 18.66
C THR A 42 9.87 1.21 18.19
N ASN A 43 9.65 -0.01 17.73
CA ASN A 43 10.71 -0.95 17.32
C ASN A 43 10.63 -1.30 15.82
N LEU A 44 9.90 -0.50 15.03
CA LEU A 44 9.71 -0.76 13.60
C LEU A 44 11.01 -0.59 12.82
N ILE A 45 11.37 -1.63 12.07
CA ILE A 45 12.55 -1.69 11.20
C ILE A 45 12.14 -1.51 9.74
N SER A 46 11.05 -2.15 9.31
CA SER A 46 10.63 -2.12 7.90
C SER A 46 9.12 -2.30 7.71
N ILE A 47 8.61 -1.68 6.65
CA ILE A 47 7.26 -1.88 6.13
C ILE A 47 7.42 -2.40 4.69
N ILE A 48 6.93 -3.61 4.44
CA ILE A 48 6.89 -4.21 3.11
C ILE A 48 5.47 -4.03 2.56
N TYR A 49 5.33 -3.18 1.55
CA TYR A 49 4.10 -3.01 0.80
C TYR A 49 4.14 -3.85 -0.48
N VAL A 50 3.09 -4.61 -0.75
CA VAL A 50 2.95 -5.35 -1.99
C VAL A 50 2.03 -4.58 -2.93
N SER A 51 2.61 -4.09 -4.03
CA SER A 51 1.87 -3.43 -5.11
C SER A 51 1.65 -4.38 -6.29
N THR A 52 1.25 -3.83 -7.43
CA THR A 52 1.06 -4.51 -8.70
C THR A 52 1.73 -3.73 -9.83
N ALA A 53 2.14 -4.42 -10.89
CA ALA A 53 2.61 -3.79 -12.13
C ALA A 53 1.51 -2.93 -12.80
N TYR A 54 0.25 -3.11 -12.38
CA TYR A 54 -0.89 -2.30 -12.85
C TYR A 54 -0.98 -0.91 -12.20
N SER A 55 -0.06 -0.54 -11.29
CA SER A 55 -0.06 0.77 -10.61
C SER A 55 0.07 1.98 -11.54
N ASN A 56 0.60 1.77 -12.75
CA ASN A 56 0.78 2.78 -13.80
C ASN A 56 0.29 2.24 -15.15
N ALA A 57 -0.88 1.58 -15.16
CA ALA A 57 -1.40 0.89 -16.34
C ALA A 57 -1.76 1.80 -17.53
N ASP A 58 -1.84 3.12 -17.31
CA ASP A 58 -1.99 4.14 -18.35
C ASP A 58 -0.71 4.32 -19.17
N ARG A 59 0.44 3.86 -18.68
CA ARG A 59 1.74 3.99 -19.33
C ARG A 59 2.09 2.76 -20.17
N ARG A 60 2.62 3.01 -21.36
CA ARG A 60 3.12 1.95 -22.26
C ARG A 60 4.44 1.34 -21.80
N GLU A 61 5.29 2.14 -21.15
CA GLU A 61 6.60 1.73 -20.65
C GLU A 61 6.81 2.28 -19.23
N ILE A 62 7.36 1.45 -18.36
CA ILE A 62 7.72 1.79 -16.98
C ILE A 62 9.25 1.84 -16.88
N LYS A 63 9.79 3.01 -16.57
CA LYS A 63 11.19 3.28 -16.26
C LYS A 63 11.43 3.22 -14.75
N GLU A 64 12.69 3.09 -14.34
CA GLU A 64 13.11 3.22 -12.95
C GLU A 64 13.05 4.70 -12.54
N SER A 65 11.88 5.13 -12.05
CA SER A 65 11.61 6.49 -11.61
C SER A 65 10.51 6.53 -10.55
N ILE A 66 10.42 7.63 -9.81
CA ILE A 66 9.27 7.90 -8.95
C ILE A 66 8.12 8.39 -9.85
N TYR A 67 6.93 7.84 -9.61
CA TYR A 67 5.70 8.14 -10.34
C TYR A 67 4.72 8.91 -9.47
#